data_AF-A0A851Y2V7-F1
#
_entry.id   AF-A0A851Y2V7-F1
#
_cell.length_a   1.000
_cell.length_b   1.000
_cell.length_c   1.000
_cell.angle_alpha   90.00
_cell.angle_beta   90.00
_cell.angle_gamma   90.00
#
_symmetry.space_group_name_H-M   'P 1'
#
loop_
_entity.id
_entity.type
_entity.pdbx_description
1 polymer ?
#
loop_
_entity_poly.entity_id
_entity_poly.type
_entity_poly.pdbx_seq_one_letter_code
_entity_poly.pdbx_strand_id
1 'polypeptide(L)'
;VEDMVTPDTCVCRTDEGLLVEGLREAMLETVIPRGDNDCVMVVLGEHRGKVGRILEREPARSRALVQLQRDEAGGRVVPLDYDAICHYVGGHEDD
;
A
#
# COMPACT_ATOMS: atom_id res chain seq x y z
N VAL A 1 5.82 7.59 -0.55
CA VAL A 1 7.02 7.40 -1.39
C VAL A 1 6.75 8.13 -2.69
N GLU A 2 7.65 9.03 -3.10
CA GLU A 2 7.49 9.81 -4.33
C GLU A 2 8.17 9.10 -5.52
N ASP A 3 9.39 8.59 -5.32
CA ASP A 3 10.17 7.93 -6.38
C ASP A 3 11.12 6.85 -5.81
N MET A 4 11.43 5.84 -6.62
CA MET A 4 12.39 4.78 -6.29
C MET A 4 13.68 4.98 -7.11
N VAL A 5 14.77 5.31 -6.42
CA VAL A 5 16.07 5.60 -7.06
C VAL A 5 16.84 4.32 -7.35
N THR A 6 16.76 3.36 -6.44
CA THR A 6 17.28 2.00 -6.59
C THR A 6 16.25 1.02 -6.02
N PRO A 7 16.45 -0.31 -6.13
CA PRO A 7 15.52 -1.27 -5.56
C PRO A 7 15.30 -1.12 -4.05
N ASP A 8 16.29 -0.63 -3.29
CA ASP A 8 16.24 -0.50 -1.83
C ASP A 8 16.33 0.95 -1.32
N THR A 9 16.40 1.94 -2.22
CA THR A 9 16.43 3.36 -1.84
C THR A 9 15.39 4.19 -2.56
N CYS A 10 14.78 5.12 -1.84
CA CYS A 10 13.70 5.95 -2.36
C CYS A 10 13.83 7.41 -1.93
N VAL A 11 13.03 8.24 -2.60
CA VAL A 11 12.73 9.60 -2.20
C VAL A 11 11.34 9.63 -1.56
N CYS A 12 11.25 10.19 -0.36
CA CYS A 12 9.98 10.42 0.31
C CYS A 12 9.70 11.91 0.48
N ARG A 13 8.43 12.26 0.48
CA ARG A 13 7.95 13.55 0.96
C ARG A 13 7.32 13.33 2.32
N THR A 14 7.73 14.11 3.32
CA THR A 14 7.07 14.12 4.63
C THR A 14 5.73 14.85 4.55
N ASP A 15 4.87 14.70 5.54
CA ASP A 15 3.59 15.41 5.60
C ASP A 15 3.76 16.94 5.64
N GLU A 16 4.93 17.43 6.07
CA GLU A 16 5.32 18.86 6.05
C GLU A 16 5.80 19.33 4.67
N GLY A 17 5.84 18.44 3.67
CA GLY A 17 6.27 18.73 2.31
C GLY A 17 7.78 18.65 2.08
N LEU A 18 8.56 18.24 3.07
CA LEU A 18 10.02 18.09 2.94
C LEU A 18 10.37 16.85 2.12
N LEU A 19 11.20 17.04 1.10
CA LEU A 19 11.77 15.94 0.32
C LEU A 19 12.99 15.36 1.06
N VAL A 20 12.99 14.04 1.27
CA VAL A 20 14.07 13.30 1.92
C VAL A 20 14.55 12.20 0.97
N GLU A 21 15.81 12.29 0.58
CA GLU A 21 16.45 11.39 -0.38
C GLU A 21 17.36 10.37 0.31
N GLY A 22 17.66 9.27 -0.38
CA GLY A 22 18.60 8.24 0.11
C GLY A 22 18.07 7.42 1.30
N LEU A 23 16.76 7.44 1.53
CA LEU A 23 16.13 6.59 2.54
C LEU A 23 16.20 5.14 2.08
N ARG A 24 16.71 4.28 2.96
CA ARG A 24 16.68 2.83 2.74
C ARG A 24 15.29 2.29 3.08
N GLU A 25 14.83 1.29 2.33
CA GLU A 25 13.56 0.59 2.60
C GLU A 25 13.45 0.14 4.06
N ALA A 26 14.55 -0.35 4.64
CA ALA A 26 14.61 -0.78 6.04
C ALA A 26 14.40 0.34 7.08
N MET A 27 14.33 1.61 6.67
CA MET A 27 14.00 2.75 7.54
C MET A 27 12.51 3.11 7.47
N LEU A 28 11.72 2.46 6.62
CA LEU A 28 10.33 2.76 6.36
C LEU A 28 9.43 1.65 6.92
N GLU A 29 8.19 2.04 7.20
CA GLU A 29 7.12 1.12 7.59
C GLU A 29 5.91 1.36 6.68
N THR A 30 5.18 0.29 6.36
CA THR A 30 3.93 0.39 5.63
C THR A 30 2.84 1.01 6.50
N VAL A 31 2.14 2.02 5.98
CA VAL A 31 0.95 2.57 6.63
C VAL A 31 -0.28 1.78 6.21
N ILE A 32 -1.00 1.23 7.19
CA ILE A 32 -2.29 0.57 6.96
C ILE A 32 -3.41 1.58 7.20
N PRO A 33 -4.19 1.94 6.16
CA PRO A 33 -5.25 2.93 6.31
C PRO A 33 -6.35 2.40 7.23
N ARG A 34 -7.06 3.33 7.88
CA ARG A 34 -8.16 3.03 8.82
C ARG A 34 -9.53 3.42 8.30
N GLY A 35 -9.62 4.25 7.26
CA GLY A 35 -10.89 4.64 6.66
C GLY A 35 -11.53 3.48 5.91
N ASP A 36 -12.86 3.51 5.84
CA ASP A 36 -13.67 2.46 5.19
C ASP A 36 -13.59 2.51 3.65
N ASN A 37 -13.24 3.67 3.09
CA ASN A 37 -13.10 3.87 1.64
C ASN A 37 -11.64 3.92 1.17
N ASP A 38 -10.68 3.84 2.10
CA ASP A 38 -9.26 3.89 1.77
C ASP A 38 -8.87 2.63 0.99
N CYS A 39 -8.06 2.83 -0.05
CA CYS A 39 -7.51 1.73 -0.83
C CYS A 39 -6.12 1.37 -0.33
N VAL A 40 -5.72 0.12 -0.56
CA VAL A 40 -4.36 -0.35 -0.32
C VAL A 40 -3.73 -0.83 -1.60
N MET A 41 -2.44 -0.63 -1.76
CA MET A 41 -1.64 -1.23 -2.83
C MET A 41 -0.80 -2.36 -2.25
N VAL A 42 -0.75 -3.48 -2.97
CA VAL A 42 0.15 -4.57 -2.64
C VAL A 42 1.56 -4.21 -3.11
N VAL A 43 2.52 -4.22 -2.20
CA VAL A 43 3.92 -3.85 -2.48
C VAL A 43 4.87 -5.05 -2.55
N LEU A 44 4.47 -6.21 -2.03
CA LEU A 44 5.26 -7.45 -2.01
C LEU A 44 4.47 -8.67 -2.51
N GLY A 45 5.17 -9.70 -2.98
CA GLY A 45 4.60 -11.00 -3.37
C GLY A 45 3.90 -11.05 -4.73
N GLU A 46 3.12 -12.10 -4.97
CA GLU A 46 2.48 -12.41 -6.26
C GLU A 46 1.53 -11.31 -6.76
N HIS A 47 0.96 -10.53 -5.84
CA HIS A 47 -0.04 -9.52 -6.15
C HIS A 47 0.53 -8.10 -6.21
N ARG A 48 1.86 -7.94 -6.16
CA ARG A 48 2.54 -6.64 -6.21
C ARG A 48 2.01 -5.76 -7.35
N GLY A 49 1.75 -4.49 -7.03
CA GLY A 49 1.22 -3.47 -7.92
C GLY A 49 -0.31 -3.44 -8.02
N LYS A 50 -1.03 -4.41 -7.44
CA LYS A 50 -2.50 -4.41 -7.44
C LYS A 50 -3.05 -3.52 -6.32
N VAL A 51 -4.13 -2.81 -6.63
CA VAL A 51 -4.90 -2.04 -5.66
C VAL A 51 -6.08 -2.86 -5.15
N GLY A 52 -6.46 -2.67 -3.90
CA GLY A 52 -7.57 -3.36 -3.26
C GLY A 52 -8.17 -2.58 -2.10
N ARG A 53 -9.19 -3.14 -1.47
CA ARG A 53 -9.81 -2.61 -0.25
C ARG A 53 -9.73 -3.64 0.86
N ILE A 54 -9.46 -3.16 2.08
CA ILE A 54 -9.48 -4.01 3.27
C ILE A 54 -10.93 -4.33 3.61
N LEU A 55 -11.28 -5.61 3.65
CA LEU A 55 -12.58 -6.10 4.12
C LEU A 55 -12.54 -6.37 5.63
N GLU A 56 -11.44 -6.93 6.12
CA GLU A 56 -11.27 -7.30 7.53
C GLU A 56 -9.81 -7.13 7.95
N ARG A 57 -9.60 -6.74 9.21
CA ARG A 57 -8.28 -6.57 9.82
C ARG A 57 -8.10 -7.62 10.92
N GLU A 58 -6.99 -8.35 10.88
CA GLU A 58 -6.60 -9.35 11.86
C GLU A 58 -5.31 -8.88 12.57
N PRO A 59 -5.36 -7.87 13.46
CA PRO A 59 -4.17 -7.31 14.10
C PRO A 59 -3.39 -8.32 14.94
N ALA A 60 -4.06 -9.32 15.51
CA ALA A 60 -3.40 -10.41 16.24
C ALA A 60 -2.48 -11.28 15.35
N ARG A 61 -2.66 -11.24 14.04
CA ARG A 61 -1.87 -11.97 13.04
C ARG A 61 -1.08 -11.04 12.11
N SER A 62 -1.12 -9.73 12.35
CA SER A 62 -0.52 -8.70 11.49
C SER A 62 -0.94 -8.81 10.01
N ARG A 63 -2.23 -9.10 9.76
CA ARG A 63 -2.79 -9.36 8.43
C ARG A 63 -4.11 -8.66 8.20
N ALA A 64 -4.48 -8.54 6.93
CA ALA A 64 -5.81 -8.11 6.49
C ALA A 64 -6.34 -9.01 5.37
N LEU A 65 -7.66 -9.19 5.34
CA LEU A 65 -8.36 -9.70 4.16
C LEU A 65 -8.59 -8.55 3.19
N VAL A 66 -7.97 -8.64 2.02
CA VAL A 66 -8.00 -7.60 0.99
C VAL A 66 -8.77 -8.11 -0.22
N GLN A 67 -9.78 -7.35 -0.64
CA GLN A 67 -10.43 -7.53 -1.94
C GLN A 67 -9.63 -6.75 -2.99
N LEU A 68 -8.88 -7.47 -3.82
CA LEU A 68 -8.17 -6.90 -4.96
C LEU A 68 -9.18 -6.42 -6.01
N GLN A 69 -8.97 -5.21 -6.52
CA GLN A 69 -9.73 -4.70 -7.66
C GLN A 69 -9.37 -5.52 -8.92
N ARG A 70 -10.35 -5.74 -9.79
CA ARG A 70 -10.19 -6.32 -11.13
C ARG A 70 -10.76 -5.34 -12.15
N ASP A 71 -10.27 -5.43 -13.38
CA ASP A 71 -10.87 -4.80 -14.56
C ASP A 71 -12.35 -5.19 -14.76
N GLU A 72 -12.73 -6.42 -14.43
CA GLU A 72 -14.10 -6.93 -14.56
C GLU A 72 -14.68 -7.40 -13.21
N ALA A 73 -15.99 -7.17 -13.03
CA ALA A 73 -16.74 -7.29 -11.78
C ALA A 73 -16.60 -8.65 -11.08
N GLY A 74 -15.57 -8.78 -10.24
CA GLY A 74 -15.26 -10.00 -9.50
C GLY A 74 -13.89 -9.94 -8.85
N GLY A 75 -13.69 -9.00 -7.93
CA GLY A 75 -12.44 -8.83 -7.20
C GLY A 75 -12.07 -10.08 -6.38
N ARG A 76 -10.79 -10.49 -6.42
CA ARG A 76 -10.30 -11.65 -5.65
C ARG A 76 -10.04 -11.23 -4.21
N VAL A 77 -10.55 -11.98 -3.24
CA VAL A 77 -10.24 -11.77 -1.81
C VAL A 77 -9.03 -12.63 -1.43
N VAL A 78 -8.02 -12.01 -0.83
CA VAL A 78 -6.80 -12.67 -0.38
C VAL A 78 -6.37 -12.15 0.99
N PRO A 79 -5.87 -13.01 1.89
CA PRO A 79 -5.20 -12.55 3.11
C PRO A 79 -3.80 -12.05 2.76
N LEU A 80 -3.44 -10.86 3.24
CA LEU A 80 -2.13 -10.23 3.05
C LEU A 80 -1.56 -9.75 4.39
N ASP A 81 -0.26 -9.93 4.59
CA ASP A 81 0.49 -9.36 5.72
C ASP A 81 0.54 -7.83 5.60
N TYR A 82 0.57 -7.13 6.74
CA TYR A 82 0.65 -5.67 6.75
C TYR A 82 1.92 -5.16 6.05
N ASP A 83 3.05 -5.84 6.19
CA ASP A 83 4.28 -5.50 5.44
C ASP A 83 4.13 -5.61 3.91
N ALA A 84 3.14 -6.37 3.43
CA ALA A 84 2.91 -6.58 1.99
C ALA A 84 1.96 -5.55 1.38
N ILE A 85 1.34 -4.67 2.17
CA ILE A 85 0.35 -3.69 1.70
C ILE A 85 0.59 -2.31 2.29
N CYS A 86 0.30 -1.24 1.56
CA CYS A 86 0.36 0.12 2.07
C CYS A 86 -0.84 0.95 1.61
N HIS A 87 -1.13 2.05 2.29
CA HIS A 87 -2.15 3.01 1.88
C HIS A 87 -1.89 3.49 0.45
N TYR A 88 -2.87 3.32 -0.41
CA TYR A 88 -2.84 3.81 -1.78
C TYR A 88 -3.54 5.17 -1.86
N VAL A 89 -2.73 6.22 -2.04
CA VAL A 89 -3.19 7.62 -2.20
C VAL A 89 -3.27 8.06 -3.66
N GLY A 90 -2.84 7.22 -4.61
CA GLY A 90 -2.79 7.53 -6.05
C GLY A 90 -4.12 7.33 -6.79
N GLY A 91 -5.24 7.23 -6.09
CA GLY A 91 -6.56 6.93 -6.65
C GLY A 91 -7.41 8.14 -7.04
N HIS A 92 -6.85 9.35 -7.03
CA HIS A 92 -7.48 10.53 -7.63
C HIS A 92 -7.14 10.58 -9.12
N GLU A 93 -7.78 9.73 -9.91
CA GLU A 93 -8.15 10.11 -11.28
C GLU A 93 -9.66 10.42 -11.23
N ASP A 94 -10.03 11.61 -11.73
CA ASP A 94 -11.32 12.31 -11.72
C ASP A 94 -11.61 13.25 -10.51
N ASP A 95 -11.00 14.46 -10.48
CA ASP A 95 -11.48 15.70 -11.16
C ASP A 95 -10.38 16.77 -11.17
#